data_AF-A0A328VI66-F1
#
_entry.id   AF-A0A328VI66-F1
#
_cell.length_a   1.000
_cell.length_b   1.000
_cell.length_c   1.000
_cell.angle_alpha   90.00
_cell.angle_beta   90.00
_cell.angle_gamma   90.00
#
_symmetry.space_group_name_H-M   'P 1'
#
loop_
_entity.id
_entity.type
_entity.pdbx_description
1 polymer ?
#
loop_
_entity_poly.entity_id
_entity_poly.type
_entity_poly.pdbx_seq_one_letter_code
_entity_poly.pdbx_strand_id
1 'polypeptide(L)'
;MQQQQEHVRYSLFRRIFFPYSGGEALTIKQSLRIIIAWALVVPVSMTLLTLVLSLLLGFSPQHITLLVLITFLSGVMVFGLLSLVVISTNNRAAQLRQERQARLSQRRQTAEEDRGGRYGS
;
A
#
# COMPACT_ATOMS: atom_id res chain seq x y z
N MET A 1 -28.99 -19.23 -4.87
CA MET A 1 -28.69 -18.01 -4.10
C MET A 1 -27.82 -17.11 -4.96
N GLN A 2 -28.39 -16.03 -5.49
CA GLN A 2 -27.70 -15.07 -6.37
C GLN A 2 -26.67 -14.29 -5.56
N GLN A 3 -25.39 -14.40 -5.92
CA GLN A 3 -24.34 -13.55 -5.36
C GLN A 3 -24.49 -12.15 -5.94
N GLN A 4 -25.11 -11.27 -5.16
CA GLN A 4 -25.20 -9.85 -5.43
C GLN A 4 -23.77 -9.27 -5.35
N GLN A 5 -23.12 -9.16 -6.50
CA GLN A 5 -21.88 -8.38 -6.65
C GLN A 5 -22.24 -6.91 -6.42
N GLU A 6 -22.12 -6.44 -5.18
CA GLU A 6 -22.07 -5.01 -4.90
C GLU A 6 -20.89 -4.43 -5.68
N HIS A 7 -21.18 -3.72 -6.76
CA HIS A 7 -20.26 -2.79 -7.37
C HIS A 7 -19.98 -1.66 -6.36
N VAL A 8 -19.06 -1.92 -5.43
CA VAL A 8 -18.54 -0.91 -4.51
C VAL A 8 -17.97 0.21 -5.38
N ARG A 9 -18.65 1.34 -5.42
CA ARG A 9 -18.18 2.55 -6.10
C ARG A 9 -16.95 3.06 -5.34
N TYR A 10 -15.77 2.60 -5.74
CA TYR A 10 -14.50 2.99 -5.13
C TYR A 10 -14.23 4.47 -5.42
N SER A 11 -14.09 5.30 -4.38
CA SER A 11 -13.80 6.73 -4.53
C SER A 11 -12.41 6.96 -5.15
N LEU A 12 -12.27 8.01 -5.96
CA LEU A 12 -11.00 8.39 -6.61
C LEU A 12 -9.86 8.59 -5.61
N PHE A 13 -10.18 9.02 -4.38
CA PHE A 13 -9.21 9.14 -3.28
C PHE A 13 -8.60 7.79 -2.90
N ARG A 14 -9.42 6.74 -2.84
CA ARG A 14 -8.94 5.37 -2.58
C ARG A 14 -8.08 4.87 -3.73
N ARG A 15 -8.39 5.22 -4.98
CA ARG A 15 -7.60 4.84 -6.16
C ARG A 15 -6.19 5.46 -6.18
N ILE A 16 -6.02 6.62 -5.56
CA ILE A 16 -4.74 7.33 -5.52
C ILE A 16 -3.93 6.95 -4.28
N PHE A 17 -4.57 6.86 -3.10
CA PHE A 17 -3.87 6.61 -1.83
C PHE A 17 -3.83 5.14 -1.40
N PHE A 18 -4.80 4.32 -1.82
CA PHE A 18 -4.93 2.92 -1.42
C PHE A 18 -5.44 2.05 -2.59
N PRO A 19 -4.62 1.77 -3.61
CA PRO A 19 -4.97 0.90 -4.73
C PRO A 19 -4.97 -0.59 -4.30
N TYR A 20 -5.52 -0.89 -3.12
CA TYR A 20 -5.51 -2.20 -2.50
C TYR A 20 -6.94 -2.60 -2.14
N SER A 21 -7.44 -3.61 -2.83
CA SER A 21 -8.75 -4.23 -2.56
C SER A 21 -8.69 -5.24 -1.41
N GLY A 22 -7.52 -5.51 -0.82
CA GLY A 22 -7.38 -6.44 0.31
C GLY A 22 -7.22 -7.92 -0.08
N GLY A 23 -7.46 -8.27 -1.35
CA GLY A 23 -7.54 -9.66 -1.82
C GLY A 23 -6.35 -10.15 -2.66
N GLU A 24 -5.57 -9.26 -3.28
CA GLU A 24 -4.50 -9.61 -4.21
C GLU A 24 -3.17 -8.95 -3.83
N ALA A 25 -2.04 -9.59 -4.15
CA ALA A 25 -0.72 -9.01 -3.96
C ALA A 25 -0.56 -7.74 -4.82
N LEU A 26 0.12 -6.71 -4.30
CA LEU A 26 0.33 -5.49 -5.05
C LEU A 26 1.20 -5.75 -6.27
N THR A 27 0.75 -5.28 -7.44
CA THR A 27 1.58 -5.28 -8.65
C THR A 27 2.77 -4.32 -8.50
N ILE A 28 3.89 -4.61 -9.17
CA ILE A 28 5.13 -3.81 -9.11
C ILE A 28 4.89 -2.33 -9.48
N LYS A 29 3.94 -2.08 -10.39
CA LYS A 29 3.57 -0.72 -10.80
C LYS A 29 2.80 0.03 -9.70
N GLN A 30 1.93 -0.66 -8.96
CA GLN A 30 1.18 -0.07 -7.84
C GLN A 30 2.08 0.18 -6.64
N SER A 31 2.98 -0.75 -6.33
CA SER A 31 3.95 -0.58 -5.25
C SER A 31 4.88 0.61 -5.53
N LEU A 32 5.41 0.73 -6.75
CA LEU A 32 6.24 1.88 -7.14
C LEU A 32 5.48 3.21 -7.02
N ARG A 33 4.21 3.25 -7.44
CA ARG A 33 3.38 4.45 -7.32
C ARG A 33 3.16 4.86 -5.87
N ILE A 34 2.93 3.89 -4.97
CA ILE A 34 2.77 4.16 -3.53
C ILE A 34 4.09 4.68 -2.94
N ILE A 35 5.22 4.04 -3.27
CA ILE A 35 6.55 4.49 -2.81
C ILE A 35 6.79 5.92 -3.24
N ILE A 36 6.61 6.25 -4.52
CA ILE A 36 6.82 7.60 -5.04
C ILE A 36 5.86 8.59 -4.38
N ALA A 37 4.58 8.24 -4.28
CA ALA A 37 3.58 9.13 -3.66
C ALA A 37 3.94 9.43 -2.20
N TRP A 38 4.28 8.42 -1.40
CA TRP A 38 4.58 8.60 0.02
C TRP A 38 5.96 9.24 0.26
N ALA A 39 6.97 8.85 -0.52
CA ALA A 39 8.32 9.41 -0.44
C ALA A 39 8.39 10.86 -0.94
N LEU A 40 7.39 11.35 -1.67
CA LEU A 40 7.32 12.76 -2.08
C LEU A 40 6.33 13.57 -1.23
N VAL A 41 5.09 13.12 -1.07
CA VAL A 41 4.04 13.93 -0.41
C VAL A 41 4.43 14.29 1.02
N VAL A 42 4.95 13.33 1.79
CA VAL A 42 5.28 13.58 3.20
C VAL A 42 6.56 14.43 3.34
N PRO A 43 7.68 14.09 2.67
CA PRO A 43 8.88 14.93 2.75
C PRO A 43 8.69 16.34 2.18
N VAL A 44 7.93 16.48 1.09
CA VAL A 44 7.64 17.80 0.49
C VAL A 44 6.80 18.67 1.43
N SER A 45 5.79 18.11 2.10
CA SER A 45 5.00 18.89 3.07
C SER A 45 5.82 19.32 4.28
N MET A 46 6.67 18.43 4.80
CA MET A 46 7.62 18.73 5.88
C MET A 46 8.65 19.80 5.49
N THR A 47 9.18 19.76 4.26
CA THR A 47 10.16 20.76 3.80
C THR A 47 9.52 22.10 3.54
N LEU A 48 8.29 22.15 3.01
CA LEU A 48 7.51 23.37 2.89
C LEU A 48 7.31 24.04 4.27
N LEU A 49 6.94 23.25 5.27
CA LEU A 49 6.77 23.77 6.64
C LEU A 49 8.11 24.24 7.23
N THR A 50 9.19 23.49 7.01
CA THR A 50 10.54 23.87 7.45
C THR A 50 11.00 25.17 6.78
N LEU A 51 10.72 25.33 5.49
CA LEU A 51 11.04 26.53 4.73
C LEU A 51 10.28 27.75 5.29
N VAL A 52 8.97 27.63 5.48
CA VAL A 52 8.13 28.69 6.05
C VAL A 52 8.63 29.09 7.43
N LEU A 53 8.93 28.11 8.29
CA LEU A 53 9.45 28.36 9.63
C LEU A 53 10.81 29.05 9.58
N SER A 54 11.72 28.59 8.73
CA SER A 54 13.07 29.16 8.60
C SER A 54 13.06 30.59 8.07
N LEU A 55 12.12 30.92 7.18
CA LEU A 55 11.87 32.28 6.71
C LEU A 55 11.31 33.18 7.81
N LEU A 56 10.35 32.68 8.60
CA LEU A 56 9.76 33.41 9.73
C LEU A 56 10.80 33.72 10.82
N LEU A 57 11.73 32.80 11.09
CA LEU A 57 12.82 32.99 12.05
C LEU A 57 13.97 33.86 11.48
N GLY A 58 13.93 34.25 10.21
CA GLY A 58 14.95 35.11 9.61
C GLY A 58 16.33 34.49 9.52
N PHE A 59 16.42 33.16 9.33
CA PHE A 59 17.71 32.49 9.15
C PHE A 59 18.44 32.96 7.89
N SER A 60 19.77 32.83 7.91
CA SER A 60 20.55 33.18 6.71
C SER A 60 20.24 32.21 5.56
N PRO A 61 20.26 32.68 4.29
CA PRO A 61 19.89 31.85 3.13
C PRO A 61 20.66 30.53 3.04
N GLN A 62 21.92 30.53 3.48
CA GLN A 62 22.75 29.32 3.55
C GLN A 62 22.17 28.28 4.53
N HIS A 63 21.77 28.70 5.73
CA HIS A 63 21.18 27.81 6.73
C HIS A 63 19.81 27.31 6.30
N ILE A 64 18.99 28.18 5.69
CA ILE A 64 17.68 27.80 5.13
C ILE A 64 17.85 26.69 4.10
N THR A 65 18.78 26.88 3.15
CA THR A 65 19.03 25.91 2.09
C THR A 65 19.50 24.57 2.67
N LEU A 66 20.41 24.61 3.64
CA LEU A 66 20.96 23.42 4.28
C LEU A 66 19.88 22.66 5.07
N LEU A 67 19.06 23.36 5.85
CA LEU A 67 17.95 22.77 6.60
C LEU A 67 16.91 22.14 5.68
N VAL A 68 16.49 22.86 4.63
CA VAL A 68 15.52 22.34 3.64
C VAL A 68 16.07 21.09 2.96
N LEU A 69 17.34 21.10 2.56
CA LEU A 69 17.98 19.97 1.90
C LEU A 69 18.06 18.75 2.83
N ILE A 70 18.52 18.93 4.07
CA ILE A 70 18.59 17.85 5.07
C ILE A 70 17.19 17.29 5.37
N THR A 71 16.21 18.14 5.63
CA THR A 71 14.84 17.69 5.93
C THR A 71 14.25 16.93 4.75
N PHE A 72 14.50 17.37 3.51
CA PHE A 72 14.02 16.67 2.33
C PHE A 72 14.66 15.29 2.19
N LEU A 73 15.99 15.22 2.22
CA LEU A 73 16.75 13.98 2.04
C LEU A 73 16.44 12.97 3.15
N SER A 74 16.42 13.42 4.41
CA SER A 74 16.07 12.56 5.54
C SER A 74 14.64 12.05 5.43
N GLY A 75 13.68 12.92 5.06
CA GLY A 75 12.30 12.52 4.83
C GLY A 75 12.19 11.47 3.72
N VAL A 76 12.79 11.71 2.55
CA VAL A 76 12.75 10.76 1.42
C VAL A 76 13.37 9.41 1.83
N MET A 77 14.49 9.42 2.55
CA MET A 77 15.16 8.20 2.99
C MET A 77 14.28 7.41 3.98
N VAL A 78 13.76 8.07 5.02
CA VAL A 78 12.94 7.42 6.06
C VAL A 78 11.62 6.91 5.47
N PHE A 79 10.86 7.76 4.78
CA PHE A 79 9.56 7.37 4.22
C PHE A 79 9.70 6.43 3.02
N GLY A 80 10.79 6.52 2.26
CA GLY A 80 11.13 5.56 1.21
C GLY A 80 11.35 4.15 1.76
N LEU A 81 12.20 4.01 2.79
CA LEU A 81 12.43 2.74 3.46
C LEU A 81 11.15 2.20 4.11
N LEU A 82 10.38 3.05 4.79
CA LEU A 82 9.11 2.66 5.40
C LEU A 82 8.13 2.13 4.36
N SER A 83 8.06 2.77 3.19
CA SER A 83 7.18 2.33 2.09
C SER A 83 7.54 0.92 1.61
N LEU A 84 8.84 0.60 1.49
CA LEU A 84 9.30 -0.74 1.14
C LEU A 84 8.87 -1.78 2.18
N VAL A 85 9.01 -1.46 3.47
CA VAL A 85 8.58 -2.35 4.56
C VAL A 85 7.08 -2.59 4.50
N VAL A 86 6.27 -1.54 4.33
CA VAL A 86 4.81 -1.64 4.22
C VAL A 86 4.40 -2.51 3.04
N ILE A 87 5.01 -2.33 1.87
CA ILE A 87 4.72 -3.12 0.67
C ILE A 87 5.11 -4.59 0.87
N SER A 88 6.29 -4.86 1.43
CA SER A 88 6.73 -6.24 1.68
C SER A 88 5.79 -6.96 2.66
N THR A 89 5.35 -6.26 3.71
CA THR A 89 4.43 -6.79 4.71
C THR A 89 3.05 -7.04 4.11
N ASN A 90 2.53 -6.10 3.31
CA ASN A 90 1.25 -6.27 2.63
C ASN A 90 1.27 -7.42 1.62
N ASN A 91 2.36 -7.56 0.85
CA ASN A 91 2.49 -8.67 -0.09
C ASN A 91 2.57 -10.02 0.61
N ARG A 92 3.32 -10.12 1.72
CA ARG A 92 3.34 -11.34 2.55
C ARG A 92 1.97 -11.65 3.14
N ALA A 93 1.26 -10.63 3.64
CA ALA A 93 -0.09 -10.81 4.18
C ALA A 93 -1.09 -11.27 3.10
N ALA A 94 -0.96 -10.75 1.87
CA ALA A 94 -1.77 -11.18 0.73
C ALA A 94 -1.51 -12.64 0.37
N GLN A 95 -0.23 -13.05 0.30
CA GLN A 95 0.16 -14.45 0.01
C GLN A 95 -0.42 -15.42 1.05
N LEU A 96 -0.30 -15.10 2.34
CA LEU A 96 -0.86 -15.93 3.41
C LEU A 96 -2.39 -16.06 3.33
N ARG A 97 -3.08 -15.01 2.88
CA ARG A 97 -4.55 -15.06 2.67
C ARG A 97 -4.91 -15.90 1.45
N GLN A 98 -4.15 -15.78 0.36
CA GLN A 98 -4.34 -16.58 -0.85
C GLN A 98 -4.10 -18.07 -0.57
N GLU A 99 -3.06 -18.43 0.18
CA GLU A 99 -2.80 -19.82 0.58
C GLU A 99 -3.93 -20.39 1.43
N ARG A 100 -4.48 -19.62 2.37
CA ARG A 100 -5.63 -20.05 3.17
C ARG A 100 -6.87 -20.26 2.31
N GLN A 101 -7.14 -19.35 1.36
CA GLN A 101 -8.27 -19.50 0.44
C GLN A 101 -8.08 -20.70 -0.49
N ALA A 102 -6.90 -20.92 -1.04
CA ALA A 102 -6.59 -22.09 -1.87
C ALA A 102 -6.81 -23.41 -1.12
N ARG A 103 -6.35 -23.50 0.14
CA ARG A 103 -6.58 -24.67 1.01
C ARG A 103 -8.07 -24.92 1.30
N LEU A 104 -8.84 -23.85 1.49
CA LEU A 104 -10.30 -23.96 1.71
C LEU A 104 -11.04 -24.42 0.46
N SER A 105 -10.66 -23.90 -0.72
CA SER A 105 -11.21 -24.31 -2.01
C SER A 105 -10.89 -25.78 -2.31
N GLN A 106 -9.65 -26.21 -2.05
CA GLN A 106 -9.24 -27.60 -2.25
C GLN A 106 -10.00 -28.56 -1.32
N ARG A 107 -10.17 -28.19 -0.03
CA ARG A 107 -11.00 -28.98 0.91
C ARG A 107 -12.45 -29.10 0.45
N ARG A 108 -13.03 -28.05 -0.13
CA ARG A 108 -14.39 -28.10 -0.68
C ARG A 108 -14.47 -29.05 -1.88
N GLN A 109 -13.52 -28.98 -2.80
CA GLN A 109 -13.48 -29.87 -3.97
C GLN A 109 -13.36 -31.35 -3.56
N THR A 110 -12.44 -31.69 -2.66
CA THR A 110 -12.31 -33.09 -2.16
C THR A 110 -13.56 -33.56 -1.42
N ALA A 111 -14.26 -32.69 -0.69
CA ALA A 111 -15.49 -33.05 0.01
C ALA A 111 -16.70 -33.19 -0.94
N GLU A 112 -16.65 -32.56 -2.11
CA GLU A 112 -17.68 -32.66 -3.15
C GLU A 112 -17.47 -33.93 -3.99
N GLU A 113 -16.22 -34.27 -4.29
CA GLU A 113 -15.82 -35.51 -4.98
C GLU A 113 -16.19 -36.76 -4.15
N ASP A 114 -15.96 -36.72 -2.82
CA ASP A 114 -16.33 -37.79 -1.88
C ASP A 114 -17.86 -37.94 -1.69
N ARG A 115 -18.63 -36.88 -1.98
CA ARG A 115 -20.11 -36.94 -1.98
C ARG A 115 -20.70 -37.35 -3.32
N GLY A 116 -20.04 -37.01 -4.43
CA GLY A 116 -20.46 -37.36 -5.80
C GLY A 116 -20.38 -38.86 -6.10
N GLY A 117 -19.46 -39.58 -5.47
CA GLY A 117 -19.32 -41.04 -5.62
C GLY A 117 -20.41 -41.87 -4.93
N ARG A 118 -21.25 -41.26 -4.07
CA ARG A 118 -22.22 -42.00 -3.22
C ARG A 118 -23.65 -42.05 -3.77
N TYR A 119 -23.93 -41.39 -4.90
CA TYR A 119 -25.25 -41.35 -5.54
C TYR A 119 -25.26 -41.89 -6.98
N GLY A 120 -24.19 -42.57 -7.41
CA GLY A 120 -24.06 -43.13 -8.75
C GLY A 120 -23.76 -44.62 -8.72
N SER A 121 -24.75 -45.44 -8.32
CA SER A 121 -24.78 -46.90 -8.52
C SER A 121 -26.21 -47.38 -8.57
#